data_AF-A0A9W8BH42-F1
#
_entry.id   AF-A0A9W8BH42-F1
#
_cell.length_a   1.000
_cell.length_b   1.000
_cell.length_c   1.000
_cell.angle_alpha   90.00
_cell.angle_beta   90.00
_cell.angle_gamma   90.00
#
_symmetry.space_group_name_H-M   'P 1'
#
loop_
_entity.id
_entity.type
_entity.pdbx_description
1 polymer ?
#
loop_
_entity_poly.entity_id
_entity_poly.type
_entity_poly.pdbx_seq_one_letter_code
_entity_poly.pdbx_strand_id
1 'polypeptide(L)'
;MSLGDDLSITYDLSAYSHIDSWVDHPEQYLTRYFSQHLYANPIALCVVGVARQHPLLDLDRRDLVGNIVRVEFAPSVRGSIIKGKGKKQSLRVLPDTKICTIHTDSGKEYAVRAAIKGHLMEWNAGLEDDPQLVTRCPEKAFVAIIKPSTDDKAKILSECVSSPI
;
A
#
# COMPACT_ATOMS: atom_id res chain seq x y z
N MET A 1 7.49 -12.30 30.27
CA MET A 1 8.12 -12.41 28.93
C MET A 1 7.45 -13.56 28.21
N SER A 2 6.62 -13.27 27.21
CA SER A 2 6.43 -14.19 26.10
C SER A 2 6.01 -13.38 24.88
N LEU A 3 6.87 -13.46 23.87
CA LEU A 3 6.74 -13.12 22.47
C LEU A 3 5.39 -12.55 22.03
N GLY A 4 5.41 -11.30 21.57
CA GLY A 4 4.34 -10.78 20.75
C GLY A 4 4.16 -11.66 19.53
N ASP A 5 2.90 -11.93 19.19
CA ASP A 5 2.52 -12.61 17.96
C ASP A 5 3.25 -11.94 16.80
N ASP A 6 4.20 -12.69 16.22
CA ASP A 6 4.85 -12.35 14.97
C ASP A 6 3.77 -12.34 13.90
N LEU A 7 3.22 -11.15 13.64
CA LEU A 7 2.40 -10.86 12.47
C LEU A 7 3.34 -10.92 11.25
N SER A 8 3.86 -12.10 10.93
CA SER A 8 4.46 -12.39 9.65
C SER A 8 3.38 -12.11 8.62
N ILE A 9 3.53 -10.98 7.93
CA ILE A 9 2.66 -10.64 6.81
C ILE A 9 3.01 -11.66 5.74
N THR A 10 2.17 -12.67 5.56
CA THR A 10 2.30 -13.59 4.43
C THR A 10 1.90 -12.82 3.17
N TYR A 11 2.87 -12.15 2.57
CA TYR A 11 2.69 -11.60 1.24
C TYR A 11 2.50 -12.76 0.28
N ASP A 12 1.45 -12.70 -0.53
CA ASP A 12 1.33 -13.56 -1.68
C ASP A 12 2.39 -13.12 -2.68
N LEU A 13 3.52 -13.83 -2.68
CA LEU A 13 4.64 -13.59 -3.59
C LEU A 13 4.56 -14.44 -4.85
N SER A 14 3.44 -15.14 -5.08
CA SER A 14 3.30 -16.01 -6.25
C SER A 14 3.46 -15.23 -7.55
N ALA A 15 2.97 -13.98 -7.57
CA ALA A 15 3.15 -13.02 -8.66
C ALA A 15 4.61 -12.61 -8.91
N TYR A 16 5.54 -12.85 -7.97
CA TYR A 16 6.97 -12.53 -8.06
C TYR A 16 7.87 -13.76 -8.03
N SER A 17 7.28 -14.96 -8.03
CA SER A 17 8.00 -16.24 -7.93
C SER A 17 9.07 -16.46 -9.01
N HIS A 18 9.00 -15.70 -10.11
CA HIS A 18 9.93 -15.72 -11.22
C HIS A 18 11.00 -14.61 -11.15
N ILE A 19 11.04 -13.84 -10.05
CA ILE A 19 11.98 -12.73 -9.86
C ILE A 19 12.92 -13.08 -8.69
N ASP A 20 14.05 -13.71 -9.00
CA ASP A 20 14.97 -14.38 -8.05
C ASP A 20 15.42 -13.53 -6.86
N SER A 21 15.45 -12.19 -6.99
CA SER A 21 15.95 -11.28 -5.94
C SER A 21 14.90 -10.78 -4.94
N TRP A 22 13.62 -11.07 -5.17
CA TRP A 22 12.53 -10.37 -4.47
C TRP A 22 11.72 -11.25 -3.53
N VAL A 23 11.83 -12.57 -3.67
CA VAL A 23 11.09 -13.53 -2.84
C VAL A 23 11.47 -13.42 -1.36
N ASP A 24 12.73 -13.08 -1.06
CA ASP A 24 13.26 -13.05 0.30
C ASP A 24 13.04 -11.71 1.04
N HIS A 25 12.57 -10.67 0.33
CA HIS A 25 12.48 -9.31 0.86
C HIS A 25 11.12 -8.63 0.61
N PRO A 26 10.02 -9.17 1.19
CA PRO A 26 8.69 -8.66 0.96
C PRO A 26 8.46 -7.21 1.40
N GLU A 27 9.26 -6.72 2.35
CA GLU A 27 9.29 -5.32 2.78
C GLU A 27 9.67 -4.35 1.66
N GLN A 28 10.35 -4.83 0.62
CA GLN A 28 10.79 -4.01 -0.51
C GLN A 28 9.69 -3.81 -1.57
N TYR A 29 8.51 -4.43 -1.43
CA TYR A 29 7.42 -4.26 -2.39
C TYR A 29 6.56 -3.01 -2.13
N LEU A 30 6.33 -2.68 -0.86
CA LEU A 30 5.42 -1.58 -0.51
C LEU A 30 6.14 -0.56 0.34
N THR A 31 6.06 0.70 -0.06
CA THR A 31 6.49 1.79 0.82
C THR A 31 5.33 2.15 1.72
N ARG A 32 5.61 2.12 3.02
CA ARG A 32 4.78 2.71 4.06
C ARG A 32 5.56 3.83 4.71
N TYR A 33 5.03 5.05 4.66
CA TYR A 33 5.64 6.18 5.34
C TYR A 33 4.70 6.78 6.38
N PHE A 34 5.27 7.06 7.54
CA PHE A 34 4.58 7.64 8.68
C PHE A 34 4.69 9.16 8.60
N SER A 35 3.54 9.85 8.49
CA SER A 35 3.49 11.31 8.48
C SER A 35 2.70 11.84 9.67
N GLN A 36 3.30 12.77 10.39
CA GLN A 36 2.64 13.53 11.45
C GLN A 36 2.32 14.94 10.94
N HIS A 37 1.04 15.25 10.76
CA HIS A 37 0.59 16.57 10.33
C HIS A 37 0.47 17.49 11.55
N LEU A 38 1.58 18.13 11.96
CA LEU A 38 1.62 18.99 13.16
C LEU A 38 0.73 20.24 13.08
N TYR A 39 0.25 20.62 11.90
CA TYR A 39 -0.49 21.88 11.68
C TYR A 39 -2.03 21.73 11.65
N ALA A 40 -2.57 20.51 11.61
CA ALA A 40 -4.01 20.26 11.57
C ALA A 40 -4.35 18.97 12.34
N ASN A 41 -4.46 19.08 13.66
CA ASN A 41 -4.68 17.99 14.63
C ASN A 41 -3.55 16.94 14.70
N PRO A 42 -3.17 16.46 15.90
CA PRO A 42 -2.04 15.54 16.10
C PRO A 42 -2.28 14.10 15.61
N ILE A 43 -3.10 13.90 14.57
CA ILE A 43 -3.47 12.59 14.06
C ILE A 43 -2.31 12.07 13.20
N ALA A 44 -1.75 10.95 13.64
CA ALA A 44 -0.74 10.23 12.90
C ALA A 44 -1.38 9.40 11.78
N LEU A 45 -0.83 9.50 10.56
CA LEU A 45 -1.33 8.77 9.39
C LEU A 45 -0.19 8.01 8.72
N CYS A 46 -0.51 6.83 8.23
CA CYS A 46 0.36 6.03 7.38
C CYS A 46 -0.12 6.13 5.94
N VAL A 47 0.79 6.43 5.03
CA VAL A 47 0.50 6.40 3.60
C VAL A 47 1.13 5.15 3.01
N VAL A 48 0.34 4.44 2.20
CA VAL A 48 0.71 3.20 1.52
C VAL A 48 0.87 3.49 0.04
N GLY A 49 1.96 3.05 -0.55
CA GLY A 49 2.23 3.11 -1.98
C GLY A 49 3.12 1.96 -2.45
N VAL A 50 3.38 1.91 -3.75
CA VAL A 50 4.36 0.99 -4.35
C VAL A 50 5.76 1.48 -4.00
N ALA A 51 6.64 0.58 -3.57
CA ALA A 51 8.00 0.97 -3.22
C ALA A 51 8.82 1.41 -4.42
N ARG A 52 9.74 2.37 -4.22
CA ARG A 52 10.63 2.85 -5.30
C ARG A 52 11.44 1.74 -5.95
N GLN A 53 11.87 0.77 -5.14
CA GLN A 53 12.64 -0.36 -5.62
C GLN A 53 11.76 -1.42 -6.30
N HIS A 54 10.43 -1.37 -6.16
CA HIS A 54 9.53 -2.40 -6.65
C HIS A 54 9.69 -2.65 -8.17
N PRO A 55 9.69 -3.92 -8.64
CA PRO A 55 9.86 -4.25 -10.07
C PRO A 55 8.90 -3.52 -11.03
N LEU A 56 7.64 -3.27 -10.64
CA LEU A 56 6.69 -2.43 -11.39
C LEU A 56 7.17 -1.00 -11.70
N LEU A 57 8.10 -0.46 -10.90
CA LEU A 57 8.70 0.86 -11.09
C LEU A 57 10.11 0.78 -11.71
N ASP A 58 10.66 -0.43 -11.86
CA ASP A 58 11.95 -0.68 -12.49
C ASP A 58 11.80 -0.66 -14.02
N LEU A 59 12.12 0.49 -14.62
CA LEU A 59 11.99 0.70 -16.06
C LEU A 59 12.93 -0.19 -16.88
N ASP A 60 14.07 -0.60 -16.31
CA ASP A 60 15.06 -1.43 -16.98
C ASP A 60 14.67 -2.91 -17.00
N ARG A 61 13.69 -3.31 -16.16
CA ARG A 61 13.17 -4.68 -16.03
C ARG A 61 11.69 -4.80 -16.43
N ARG A 62 11.23 -3.89 -17.29
CA ARG A 62 9.86 -3.87 -17.83
C ARG A 62 9.47 -5.18 -18.52
N ASP A 63 10.40 -5.86 -19.16
CA ASP A 63 10.20 -7.17 -19.79
C ASP A 63 9.80 -8.27 -18.77
N LEU A 64 10.25 -8.16 -17.52
CA LEU A 64 9.91 -9.10 -16.46
C LEU A 64 8.50 -8.92 -15.93
N VAL A 65 7.94 -7.71 -15.90
CA VAL A 65 6.67 -7.42 -15.21
C VAL A 65 5.57 -6.86 -16.11
N GLY A 66 5.92 -6.24 -17.22
CA GLY A 66 5.02 -5.52 -18.13
C GLY A 66 4.77 -4.06 -17.74
N ASN A 67 4.01 -3.36 -18.58
CA ASN A 67 3.52 -2.02 -18.30
C ASN A 67 2.26 -2.07 -17.47
N ILE A 68 2.14 -1.16 -16.49
CA ILE A 68 0.90 -1.00 -15.72
C ILE A 68 -0.22 -0.53 -16.64
N VAL A 69 -1.29 -1.30 -16.77
CA VAL A 69 -2.44 -0.96 -17.64
C VAL A 69 -3.70 -0.63 -16.85
N ARG A 70 -3.82 -1.11 -15.61
CA ARG A 70 -5.01 -0.90 -14.78
C ARG A 70 -4.68 -1.02 -13.30
N VAL A 71 -5.29 -0.15 -12.49
CA VAL A 71 -5.36 -0.31 -11.03
C VAL A 71 -6.81 -0.59 -10.67
N GLU A 72 -7.05 -1.68 -9.97
CA GLU A 72 -8.39 -2.11 -9.57
C GLU A 72 -8.50 -2.14 -8.05
N PHE A 73 -9.22 -1.19 -7.46
CA PHE A 73 -9.45 -1.19 -6.02
C PHE A 73 -10.46 -2.26 -5.61
N ALA A 74 -10.22 -2.86 -4.45
CA ALA A 74 -11.10 -3.88 -3.89
C ALA A 74 -12.52 -3.31 -3.66
N PRO A 75 -13.59 -4.11 -3.83
CA PRO A 75 -14.96 -3.64 -3.62
C PRO A 75 -15.21 -3.03 -2.23
N SER A 76 -14.56 -3.57 -1.19
CA SER A 76 -14.59 -3.03 0.18
C SER A 76 -13.98 -1.64 0.27
N VAL A 77 -12.90 -1.37 -0.47
CA VAL A 77 -12.24 -0.07 -0.55
C VAL A 77 -13.11 0.92 -1.34
N ARG A 78 -13.61 0.53 -2.51
CA ARG A 78 -14.52 1.38 -3.29
C ARG A 78 -15.78 1.75 -2.50
N GLY A 79 -16.36 0.79 -1.79
CA GLY A 79 -17.52 0.99 -0.92
C GLY A 79 -17.25 1.83 0.34
N SER A 80 -15.98 2.09 0.68
CA SER A 80 -15.62 2.97 1.80
C SER A 80 -15.76 4.47 1.48
N ILE A 81 -15.93 4.83 0.18
CA ILE A 81 -16.29 6.20 -0.21
C ILE A 81 -17.76 6.44 0.14
N ILE A 82 -18.00 7.27 1.15
CA ILE A 82 -19.35 7.72 1.47
C ILE A 82 -19.54 9.13 0.95
N LYS A 83 -20.25 9.24 -0.16
CA LYS A 83 -20.80 10.50 -0.66
C LYS A 83 -22.02 10.87 0.19
N GLY A 84 -21.89 11.86 1.08
CA GLY A 84 -23.02 12.44 1.82
C GLY A 84 -22.70 12.90 3.24
N LYS A 85 -23.32 14.01 3.69
CA LYS A 85 -23.30 14.48 5.08
C LYS A 85 -23.93 13.41 5.97
N GLY A 86 -23.12 12.69 6.75
CA GLY A 86 -23.62 12.11 8.00
C GLY A 86 -23.26 10.69 8.37
N LYS A 87 -22.26 10.01 7.76
CA LYS A 87 -21.41 8.99 8.43
C LYS A 87 -20.44 8.35 7.43
N LYS A 88 -19.13 8.54 7.59
CA LYS A 88 -18.13 7.63 7.02
C LYS A 88 -18.05 6.40 7.93
N GLN A 89 -18.50 5.22 7.50
CA GLN A 89 -18.02 3.98 8.10
C GLN A 89 -16.63 3.75 7.53
N SER A 90 -15.60 4.13 8.29
CA SER A 90 -14.22 3.88 7.91
C SER A 90 -13.99 2.37 7.83
N LEU A 91 -13.45 1.91 6.70
CA LEU A 91 -13.10 0.50 6.53
C LEU A 91 -11.97 0.16 7.49
N ARG A 92 -12.22 -0.76 8.42
CA ARG A 92 -11.16 -1.37 9.23
C ARG A 92 -10.34 -2.29 8.34
N VAL A 93 -9.03 -2.13 8.41
CA VAL A 93 -8.06 -2.93 7.65
C VAL A 93 -7.11 -3.65 8.61
N LEU A 94 -6.76 -4.88 8.24
CA LEU A 94 -5.67 -5.66 8.82
C LEU A 94 -4.47 -5.59 7.86
N PRO A 95 -3.25 -5.94 8.30
CA PRO A 95 -2.07 -5.88 7.45
C PRO A 95 -2.21 -6.62 6.11
N ASP A 96 -2.91 -7.75 6.09
CA ASP A 96 -3.14 -8.57 4.90
C ASP A 96 -4.30 -8.09 4.00
N THR A 97 -5.08 -7.11 4.45
CA THR A 97 -6.25 -6.62 3.72
C THR A 97 -5.83 -6.08 2.35
N LYS A 98 -6.32 -6.70 1.28
CA LYS A 98 -6.08 -6.25 -0.10
C LYS A 98 -6.75 -4.90 -0.34
N ILE A 99 -5.97 -3.91 -0.76
CA ILE A 99 -6.44 -2.56 -1.09
C ILE A 99 -6.77 -2.45 -2.57
N CYS A 100 -5.83 -2.83 -3.43
CA CYS A 100 -6.03 -2.89 -4.87
C CYS A 100 -5.19 -3.99 -5.51
N THR A 101 -5.48 -4.30 -6.77
CA THR A 101 -4.65 -5.10 -7.66
C THR A 101 -4.15 -4.20 -8.79
N ILE A 102 -2.84 -4.23 -9.05
CA ILE A 102 -2.22 -3.61 -10.21
C ILE A 102 -2.09 -4.67 -11.31
N HIS A 103 -2.61 -4.37 -12.49
CA HIS A 103 -2.60 -5.25 -13.65
C HIS A 103 -1.61 -4.74 -14.69
N THR A 104 -0.89 -5.65 -15.33
CA THR A 104 0.04 -5.31 -16.41
C THR A 104 -0.38 -5.86 -17.76
N ASP A 105 0.17 -5.30 -18.85
CA ASP A 105 -0.03 -5.75 -20.22
C ASP A 105 0.49 -7.18 -20.49
N SER A 106 1.40 -7.68 -19.65
CA SER A 106 1.87 -9.06 -19.68
C SER A 106 0.88 -10.07 -19.06
N GLY A 107 -0.25 -9.57 -18.51
CA GLY A 107 -1.26 -10.37 -17.84
C GLY A 107 -0.94 -10.69 -16.37
N LYS A 108 0.10 -10.06 -15.79
CA LYS A 108 0.47 -10.25 -14.38
C LYS A 108 -0.35 -9.34 -13.48
N GLU A 109 -0.60 -9.84 -12.26
CA GLU A 109 -1.38 -9.15 -11.24
C GLU A 109 -0.59 -9.01 -9.94
N TYR A 110 -0.62 -7.82 -9.36
CA TYR A 110 0.14 -7.49 -8.17
C TYR A 110 -0.78 -6.89 -7.10
N ALA A 111 -0.98 -7.62 -6.00
CA ALA A 111 -1.84 -7.17 -4.93
C ALA A 111 -1.11 -6.18 -4.01
N VAL A 112 -1.68 -4.99 -3.83
CA VAL A 112 -1.27 -4.04 -2.80
C VAL A 112 -2.12 -4.25 -1.56
N ARG A 113 -1.48 -4.46 -0.41
CA ARG A 113 -2.13 -4.73 0.88
C ARG A 113 -1.94 -3.56 1.84
N ALA A 114 -2.80 -3.47 2.86
CA ALA A 114 -2.79 -2.38 3.82
C ALA A 114 -1.49 -2.33 4.63
N ALA A 115 -0.91 -3.50 4.92
CA ALA A 115 0.31 -3.74 5.68
C ALA A 115 0.35 -3.17 7.11
N ILE A 116 -0.66 -2.42 7.54
CA ILE A 116 -0.84 -1.96 8.93
C ILE A 116 -2.29 -2.14 9.36
N LYS A 117 -2.49 -2.46 10.64
CA LYS A 117 -3.83 -2.53 11.23
C LYS A 117 -4.36 -1.12 11.50
N GLY A 118 -5.51 -0.77 10.93
CA GLY A 118 -6.02 0.59 11.02
C GLY A 118 -7.40 0.82 10.44
N HIS A 119 -7.65 2.09 10.18
CA HIS A 119 -8.87 2.63 9.58
C HIS A 119 -8.48 3.32 8.28
N LEU A 120 -9.01 2.84 7.15
CA LEU A 120 -8.83 3.49 5.86
C LEU A 120 -9.51 4.87 5.89
N MET A 121 -8.71 5.91 5.62
CA MET A 121 -9.14 7.31 5.65
C MET A 121 -9.44 7.81 4.24
N GLU A 122 -8.58 7.43 3.30
CA GLU A 122 -8.59 7.83 1.89
C GLU A 122 -7.91 6.76 1.03
N TRP A 123 -8.31 6.68 -0.24
CA TRP A 123 -7.63 5.92 -1.28
C TRP A 123 -7.66 6.73 -2.57
N ASN A 124 -6.67 6.55 -3.44
CA ASN A 124 -6.52 7.37 -4.63
C ASN A 124 -7.34 6.82 -5.80
N ALA A 125 -8.60 7.26 -5.88
CA ALA A 125 -9.49 6.89 -6.97
C ALA A 125 -8.97 7.30 -8.35
N GLY A 126 -8.12 8.33 -8.42
CA GLY A 126 -7.50 8.76 -9.68
C GLY A 126 -6.58 7.70 -10.30
N LEU A 127 -6.11 6.70 -9.55
CA LEU A 127 -5.33 5.59 -10.13
C LEU A 127 -6.17 4.66 -11.01
N GLU A 128 -7.50 4.64 -10.85
CA GLU A 128 -8.38 3.89 -11.76
C GLU A 128 -8.49 4.59 -13.12
N ASP A 129 -8.44 5.92 -13.13
CA ASP A 129 -8.51 6.75 -14.33
C ASP A 129 -7.12 6.92 -15.01
N ASP A 130 -6.06 7.02 -14.22
CA ASP A 130 -4.67 7.20 -14.66
C ASP A 130 -3.72 6.24 -13.93
N PRO A 131 -3.70 4.95 -14.31
CA PRO A 131 -2.87 3.94 -13.68
C PRO A 131 -1.36 4.18 -13.89
N GLN A 132 -1.01 4.95 -14.93
CA GLN A 132 0.38 5.34 -15.24
C GLN A 132 0.95 6.35 -14.24
N LEU A 133 0.10 6.98 -13.41
CA LEU A 133 0.55 7.85 -12.32
C LEU A 133 1.50 7.12 -11.37
N VAL A 134 1.29 5.81 -11.15
CA VAL A 134 2.15 4.94 -10.33
C VAL A 134 3.61 4.99 -10.77
N THR A 135 3.87 4.99 -12.09
CA THR A 135 5.23 5.09 -12.63
C THR A 135 5.67 6.54 -12.83
N ARG A 136 4.79 7.42 -13.32
CA ARG A 136 5.16 8.78 -13.73
C ARG A 136 5.42 9.73 -12.56
N CYS A 137 4.72 9.55 -11.45
CA CYS A 137 4.80 10.41 -10.26
C CYS A 137 4.50 9.60 -9.00
N PRO A 138 5.40 8.67 -8.60
CA PRO A 138 5.17 7.75 -7.48
C PRO A 138 4.83 8.46 -6.17
N GLU A 139 5.32 9.69 -5.95
CA GLU A 139 5.04 10.52 -4.78
C GLU A 139 3.58 11.00 -4.70
N LYS A 140 2.88 11.11 -5.83
CA LYS A 140 1.45 11.43 -5.91
C LYS A 140 0.57 10.19 -6.06
N ALA A 141 1.18 9.04 -6.39
CA ALA A 141 0.51 7.77 -6.59
C ALA A 141 0.32 6.98 -5.29
N PHE A 142 -0.02 7.64 -4.19
CA PHE A 142 -0.42 6.92 -2.98
C PHE A 142 -1.60 6.00 -3.30
N VAL A 143 -1.61 4.82 -2.71
CA VAL A 143 -2.70 3.85 -2.87
C VAL A 143 -3.73 4.05 -1.77
N ALA A 144 -3.28 4.22 -0.52
CA ALA A 144 -4.15 4.42 0.63
C ALA A 144 -3.53 5.30 1.70
N ILE A 145 -4.38 6.00 2.45
CA ILE A 145 -4.05 6.68 3.70
C ILE A 145 -4.79 5.96 4.82
N ILE A 146 -4.05 5.45 5.79
CA ILE A 146 -4.56 4.63 6.89
C ILE A 146 -4.24 5.33 8.21
N LYS A 147 -5.25 5.49 9.07
CA LYS A 147 -5.04 5.84 10.47
C LYS A 147 -4.74 4.55 11.25
N PRO A 148 -3.54 4.40 11.84
CA PRO A 148 -3.21 3.22 12.64
C PRO A 148 -4.18 3.03 13.82
N SER A 149 -4.34 1.78 14.27
CA SER A 149 -5.20 1.47 15.42
C SER A 149 -4.56 1.80 16.78
N THR A 150 -3.27 2.11 16.81
CA THR A 150 -2.52 2.53 17.99
C THR A 150 -1.99 3.94 17.77
N ASP A 151 -1.86 4.73 18.84
CA ASP A 151 -1.18 6.02 18.81
C ASP A 151 0.30 5.91 19.25
N ASP A 152 0.77 4.69 19.59
CA ASP A 152 2.17 4.44 19.92
C ASP A 152 3.05 4.58 18.68
N LYS A 153 3.75 5.71 18.60
CA LYS A 153 4.61 6.05 17.48
C LYS A 153 5.74 5.05 17.27
N ALA A 154 6.35 4.54 18.35
CA ALA A 154 7.45 3.60 18.23
C ALA A 154 6.96 2.29 17.60
N LYS A 155 5.76 1.84 18.00
CA LYS A 155 5.12 0.68 17.40
C LYS A 155 4.76 0.89 15.93
N ILE A 156 4.14 2.03 15.59
CA ILE A 156 3.81 2.36 14.19
C ILE A 156 5.08 2.43 13.33
N LEU A 157 6.14 3.07 13.83
CA LEU A 157 7.42 3.19 13.13
C LEU A 157 8.10 1.84 12.96
N SER A 158 8.03 0.95 13.95
CA SER A 158 8.59 -0.42 13.83
C SER A 158 7.89 -1.24 12.75
N GLU A 159 6.63 -0.93 12.46
CA GLU A 159 5.89 -1.56 11.36
C GLU A 159 6.20 -0.91 10.02
N CYS A 160 6.64 0.37 9.95
CA CYS A 160 6.94 1.06 8.69
C CYS A 160 8.41 0.85 8.26
N VAL A 161 8.65 0.79 6.94
CA VAL A 161 10.03 0.69 6.42
C VAL A 161 10.64 2.10 6.40
N SER A 162 11.65 2.33 7.23
CA SER A 162 12.44 3.56 7.22
C SER A 162 13.60 3.44 6.21
N SER A 163 13.30 3.48 4.91
CA SER A 163 14.37 3.74 3.95
C SER A 163 14.63 5.25 3.92
N PRO A 164 15.89 5.71 4.07
CA PRO A 164 16.20 7.13 4.00
C PRO A 164 15.85 7.70 2.62
N ILE A 165 15.35 8.94 2.61
CA ILE A 165 15.05 9.75 1.41
C ILE A 165 16.35 10.09 0.68
#